data_AF-A0A2H1YGJ4-F1
#
_entry.id   AF-A0A2H1YGJ4-F1
#
_cell.length_a   1.000
_cell.length_b   1.000
_cell.length_c   1.000
_cell.angle_alpha   90.00
_cell.angle_beta   90.00
_cell.angle_gamma   90.00
#
_symmetry.space_group_name_H-M   'P 1'
#
loop_
_entity.id
_entity.type
_entity.pdbx_description
1 polymer ?
#
loop_
_entity_poly.entity_id
_entity_poly.type
_entity_poly.pdbx_seq_one_letter_code
_entity_poly.pdbx_strand_id
1 'polypeptide(L)'
;METLKLKNKKAQEYIFLKDMYSDNYFPNFLVDKCKNILLNFCREIEFKNPNNLDSLYKLGEKYTEEFNEIQEEFYKNESEIETVARESIMCDFQNISKIYGYDADIEILAGNRDW
;
A
#
# COMPACT_ATOMS: atom_id res chain seq x y z
N MET A 1 16.41 1.84 -13.16
CA MET A 1 15.86 3.10 -12.64
C MET A 1 16.25 3.19 -11.18
N GLU A 2 16.93 4.26 -10.76
CA GLU A 2 17.23 4.47 -9.34
C GLU A 2 15.92 4.52 -8.56
N THR A 3 15.76 3.66 -7.57
CA THR A 3 14.64 3.71 -6.64
C THR A 3 14.79 4.97 -5.80
N LEU A 4 14.12 6.06 -6.23
CA LEU A 4 14.19 7.34 -5.54
C LEU A 4 13.76 7.16 -4.08
N LYS A 5 14.66 7.57 -3.18
CA LYS A 5 14.43 7.58 -1.74
C LYS A 5 13.27 8.54 -1.41
N LEU A 6 12.35 8.11 -0.54
CA LEU A 6 11.26 8.96 -0.05
C LEU A 6 11.83 10.21 0.65
N LYS A 7 11.17 11.35 0.52
CA LYS A 7 11.55 12.61 1.18
C LYS A 7 11.06 12.66 2.62
N ASN A 8 9.87 12.12 2.90
CA ASN A 8 9.30 12.11 4.25
C ASN A 8 10.02 11.10 5.16
N LYS A 9 10.66 11.59 6.23
CA LYS A 9 11.44 10.75 7.16
C LYS A 9 10.57 9.70 7.87
N LYS A 10 9.34 10.04 8.25
CA LYS A 10 8.43 9.08 8.89
C LYS A 10 8.10 7.94 7.92
N ALA A 11 7.88 8.26 6.64
CA ALA A 11 7.64 7.25 5.62
C ALA A 11 8.87 6.36 5.35
N GLN A 12 10.09 6.90 5.45
CA GLN A 12 11.33 6.12 5.33
C GLN A 12 11.54 5.13 6.50
N GLU A 13 11.10 5.50 7.70
CA GLU A 13 11.29 4.72 8.94
C GLU A 13 10.11 3.79 9.23
N TYR A 14 8.98 3.96 8.53
CA TYR A 14 7.78 3.17 8.74
C TYR A 14 7.97 1.72 8.29
N ILE A 15 7.51 0.78 9.13
CA ILE A 15 7.61 -0.66 8.90
C ILE A 15 6.33 -1.13 8.20
N PHE A 16 6.37 -1.20 6.88
CA PHE A 16 5.28 -1.69 6.04
C PHE A 16 5.08 -3.20 6.17
N LEU A 17 3.81 -3.62 6.06
CA LEU A 17 3.37 -5.01 5.92
C LEU A 17 3.91 -5.95 7.01
N LYS A 18 4.05 -5.42 8.23
CA LYS A 18 4.70 -6.11 9.35
C LYS A 18 4.09 -7.50 9.60
N ASP A 19 2.77 -7.60 9.58
CA ASP A 19 2.07 -8.85 9.90
C ASP A 19 2.21 -9.86 8.75
N MET A 20 2.20 -9.40 7.49
CA MET A 20 2.48 -10.27 6.33
C MET A 20 3.92 -10.81 6.34
N TYR A 21 4.92 -9.99 6.66
CA TYR A 21 6.31 -10.48 6.76
C TYR A 21 6.55 -11.43 7.94
N SER A 22 5.66 -11.44 8.93
CA SER A 22 5.78 -12.28 10.12
C SER A 22 5.08 -13.63 9.96
N ASP A 23 4.35 -13.83 8.87
CA ASP A 23 3.58 -15.04 8.60
C ASP A 23 4.10 -15.74 7.34
N ASN A 24 4.51 -17.00 7.51
CA ASN A 24 5.08 -17.82 6.44
C ASN A 24 4.05 -18.21 5.36
N TYR A 25 2.76 -17.97 5.60
CA TYR A 25 1.72 -18.13 4.58
C TYR A 25 1.93 -17.15 3.40
N PHE A 26 2.56 -15.99 3.63
CA PHE A 26 2.85 -15.01 2.59
C PHE A 26 4.29 -15.13 2.09
N PRO A 27 4.51 -15.53 0.82
CA PRO A 27 5.86 -15.56 0.27
C PRO A 27 6.50 -14.18 0.28
N ASN A 28 7.67 -14.03 0.91
CA ASN A 28 8.36 -12.73 1.06
C ASN A 28 8.49 -11.94 -0.24
N PHE A 29 8.74 -12.62 -1.37
CA PHE A 29 8.88 -11.95 -2.66
C PHE A 29 7.57 -11.30 -3.15
N LEU A 30 6.40 -11.82 -2.75
CA LEU A 30 5.10 -11.22 -3.02
C LEU A 30 4.81 -10.07 -2.04
N VAL A 31 5.15 -10.25 -0.76
CA VAL A 31 5.07 -9.17 0.24
C VAL A 31 5.95 -7.98 -0.18
N ASP A 32 7.12 -8.24 -0.76
CA ASP A 32 8.00 -7.21 -1.32
C ASP A 32 7.33 -6.44 -2.48
N LYS A 33 6.53 -7.10 -3.32
CA LYS A 33 5.76 -6.42 -4.38
C LYS A 33 4.68 -5.52 -3.79
N CYS A 34 3.89 -6.02 -2.84
CA CYS A 34 2.91 -5.24 -2.09
C CYS A 34 3.56 -4.01 -1.43
N LYS A 35 4.73 -4.18 -0.80
CA LYS A 35 5.50 -3.07 -0.22
C LYS A 35 5.94 -2.06 -1.27
N ASN A 36 6.36 -2.52 -2.45
CA ASN A 36 6.74 -1.61 -3.53
C ASN A 36 5.55 -0.79 -4.04
N ILE A 37 4.34 -1.35 -4.10
CA ILE A 37 3.11 -0.61 -4.40
C ILE A 37 2.91 0.52 -3.39
N LEU A 38 2.97 0.22 -2.08
CA LEU A 38 2.81 1.22 -1.01
C LEU A 38 3.90 2.31 -1.05
N LEU A 39 5.15 1.92 -1.32
CA LEU A 39 6.24 2.88 -1.49
C LEU A 39 6.05 3.76 -2.73
N ASN A 40 5.52 3.20 -3.82
CA ASN A 40 5.19 3.98 -5.02
C ASN A 40 4.05 4.96 -4.74
N PHE A 41 3.03 4.54 -3.98
CA PHE A 41 1.99 5.44 -3.51
C PHE A 41 2.54 6.62 -2.71
N CYS A 42 3.44 6.36 -1.75
CA CYS A 42 4.17 7.40 -1.02
C CYS A 42 4.93 8.36 -1.96
N ARG A 43 5.66 7.82 -2.95
CA ARG A 43 6.40 8.63 -3.93
C ARG A 43 5.47 9.50 -4.77
N GLU A 44 4.33 8.96 -5.18
CA GLU A 44 3.38 9.69 -6.01
C GLU A 44 2.67 10.80 -5.23
N ILE A 45 2.37 10.59 -3.93
CA ILE A 45 1.95 11.66 -3.02
C ILE A 45 3.02 12.76 -2.96
N GLU A 46 4.29 12.40 -2.72
CA GLU A 46 5.38 13.38 -2.62
C GLU A 46 5.64 14.14 -3.93
N PHE A 47 5.40 13.50 -5.06
CA PHE A 47 5.59 14.09 -6.38
C PHE A 47 4.43 15.01 -6.77
N LYS A 48 3.18 14.53 -6.62
CA LYS A 48 1.97 15.27 -7.02
C LYS A 48 1.52 16.29 -5.98
N ASN A 49 1.91 16.11 -4.72
CA ASN A 49 1.50 16.92 -3.58
C ASN A 49 -0.02 17.22 -3.56
N PRO A 50 -0.89 16.20 -3.43
CA PRO A 50 -2.34 16.38 -3.44
C PRO A 50 -2.80 17.43 -2.41
N ASN A 51 -3.53 18.45 -2.84
CA ASN A 51 -3.96 19.54 -1.97
C ASN A 51 -5.34 19.33 -1.31
N ASN A 52 -6.00 18.20 -1.59
CA ASN A 52 -7.30 17.81 -1.04
C ASN A 52 -7.46 16.28 -1.01
N LEU A 53 -8.47 15.81 -0.28
CA LEU A 53 -8.77 14.38 -0.12
C LEU A 53 -9.20 13.72 -1.44
N ASP A 54 -9.99 14.39 -2.28
CA ASP A 54 -10.44 13.82 -3.56
C ASP A 54 -9.26 13.45 -4.47
N SER A 55 -8.21 14.28 -4.49
CA SER A 55 -6.99 14.01 -5.25
C SER A 55 -6.17 12.87 -4.65
N LEU A 56 -6.17 12.73 -3.32
CA LEU A 56 -5.54 11.61 -2.63
C LEU A 56 -6.30 10.29 -2.88
N TYR A 57 -7.63 10.30 -2.82
CA TYR A 57 -8.49 9.14 -3.06
C TYR A 57 -8.28 8.56 -4.46
N LYS A 58 -8.20 9.41 -5.49
CA LYS A 58 -7.86 8.96 -6.85
C LYS A 58 -6.50 8.27 -6.95
N LEU A 59 -5.52 8.67 -6.13
CA LEU A 59 -4.23 7.99 -6.07
C LEU A 59 -4.35 6.66 -5.32
N GLY A 60 -5.08 6.63 -4.20
CA GLY A 60 -5.29 5.40 -3.44
C GLY A 60 -6.03 4.33 -4.25
N GLU A 61 -7.08 4.72 -4.99
CA GLU A 61 -7.81 3.84 -5.91
C GLU A 61 -6.88 3.23 -6.97
N LYS A 62 -6.08 4.07 -7.65
CA LYS A 62 -5.08 3.60 -8.62
C LYS A 62 -4.14 2.54 -8.02
N TYR A 63 -3.63 2.77 -6.81
CA TYR A 63 -2.72 1.80 -6.19
C TYR A 63 -3.43 0.57 -5.63
N THR A 64 -4.73 0.66 -5.35
CA THR A 64 -5.56 -0.50 -5.03
C THR A 64 -5.72 -1.41 -6.24
N GLU A 65 -5.89 -0.85 -7.44
CA GLU A 65 -5.93 -1.63 -8.68
C GLU A 65 -4.66 -2.47 -8.87
N GLU A 66 -3.47 -1.93 -8.53
CA GLU A 66 -2.22 -2.71 -8.57
C GLU A 66 -2.23 -3.90 -7.58
N PHE A 67 -2.90 -3.78 -6.43
CA PHE A 67 -3.10 -4.92 -5.52
C PHE A 67 -4.07 -5.96 -6.09
N ASN A 68 -5.17 -5.51 -6.73
CA ASN A 68 -6.12 -6.40 -7.40
C ASN A 68 -5.41 -7.27 -8.46
N GLU A 69 -4.46 -6.70 -9.20
CA GLU A 69 -3.67 -7.44 -10.20
C GLU A 69 -2.73 -8.49 -9.59
N ILE A 70 -2.19 -8.23 -8.39
CA ILE A 70 -1.23 -9.12 -7.72
C ILE A 70 -1.90 -10.38 -7.13
N GLN A 71 -3.19 -10.32 -6.78
CA GLN A 71 -3.93 -11.43 -6.16
C GLN A 71 -3.78 -12.77 -6.92
N GLU A 72 -3.83 -12.73 -8.24
CA GLU A 72 -3.67 -13.93 -9.07
C GLU A 72 -2.28 -14.58 -8.92
N GLU A 73 -1.24 -13.79 -8.64
CA GLU A 73 0.10 -14.31 -8.38
C GLU A 73 0.20 -14.94 -6.98
N PHE A 74 -0.52 -14.41 -5.99
CA PHE A 74 -0.66 -15.07 -4.69
C PHE A 74 -1.25 -16.47 -4.84
N TYR A 75 -2.35 -16.62 -5.58
CA TYR A 75 -2.97 -17.92 -5.82
C TYR A 75 -2.01 -18.93 -6.48
N LYS A 76 -1.21 -18.50 -7.46
CA LYS A 76 -0.19 -19.34 -8.12
C LYS A 76 0.91 -19.82 -7.19
N ASN A 77 1.06 -19.20 -6.02
CA ASN A 77 2.06 -19.52 -5.01
C ASN A 77 1.42 -20.06 -3.72
N GLU A 78 0.24 -20.67 -3.82
CA GLU A 78 -0.49 -21.29 -2.69
C GLU A 78 -0.72 -20.30 -1.53
N SER A 79 -0.95 -19.03 -1.88
CA SER A 79 -1.19 -17.93 -0.95
C SER A 79 -2.37 -17.08 -1.42
N GLU A 80 -2.76 -16.08 -0.65
CA GLU A 80 -3.90 -15.18 -0.95
C GLU A 80 -3.71 -13.85 -0.22
N ILE A 81 -4.22 -12.73 -0.76
CA ILE A 81 -4.46 -11.53 0.05
C ILE A 81 -5.73 -11.79 0.89
N GLU A 82 -5.59 -12.67 1.87
CA GLU A 82 -6.66 -12.99 2.83
C GLU A 82 -6.69 -11.98 3.99
N THR A 83 -7.54 -12.19 4.99
CA THR A 83 -7.80 -11.29 6.13
C THR A 83 -6.57 -10.59 6.71
N VAL A 84 -5.49 -11.30 7.05
CA VAL A 84 -4.28 -10.69 7.63
C VAL A 84 -3.60 -9.75 6.62
N ALA A 85 -3.51 -10.17 5.36
CA ALA A 85 -3.00 -9.30 4.30
C ALA A 85 -3.91 -8.09 4.08
N ARG A 86 -5.23 -8.27 4.08
CA ARG A 86 -6.22 -7.18 3.93
C ARG A 86 -6.05 -6.14 5.03
N GLU A 87 -6.03 -6.57 6.28
CA GLU A 87 -5.86 -5.71 7.45
C GLU A 87 -4.51 -5.00 7.43
N SER A 88 -3.44 -5.70 7.08
CA SER A 88 -2.10 -5.12 7.01
C SER A 88 -1.99 -4.05 5.92
N ILE A 89 -2.54 -4.29 4.73
CA ILE A 89 -2.54 -3.31 3.61
C ILE A 89 -3.39 -2.10 3.97
N MET A 90 -4.60 -2.30 4.51
CA MET A 90 -5.49 -1.21 4.93
C MET A 90 -4.87 -0.36 6.04
N CYS A 91 -4.23 -0.98 7.03
CA CYS A 91 -3.50 -0.28 8.07
C CYS A 91 -2.38 0.60 7.49
N ASP A 92 -1.66 0.09 6.50
CA ASP A 92 -0.59 0.84 5.83
C ASP A 92 -1.13 2.02 5.01
N PHE A 93 -2.22 1.86 4.23
CA PHE A 93 -2.89 2.99 3.57
C PHE A 93 -3.29 4.08 4.58
N GLN A 94 -3.83 3.68 5.73
CA GLN A 94 -4.23 4.62 6.78
C GLN A 94 -3.03 5.36 7.37
N ASN A 95 -1.93 4.65 7.64
CA ASN A 95 -0.73 5.25 8.19
C ASN A 95 -0.02 6.14 7.17
N ILE A 96 0.02 5.77 5.89
CA ILE A 96 0.53 6.64 4.81
C ILE A 96 -0.25 7.95 4.80
N SER A 97 -1.58 7.89 4.78
CA SER A 97 -2.45 9.07 4.84
C SER A 97 -2.08 10.01 6.00
N LYS A 98 -1.98 9.46 7.22
CA LYS A 98 -1.59 10.22 8.42
C LYS A 98 -0.15 10.77 8.33
N ILE A 99 0.80 9.99 7.82
CA ILE A 99 2.22 10.38 7.67
C ILE A 99 2.36 11.60 6.75
N TYR A 100 1.53 11.68 5.71
CA TYR A 100 1.50 12.82 4.78
C TYR A 100 0.54 13.94 5.20
N GLY A 101 -0.07 13.83 6.38
CA GLY A 101 -0.86 14.91 6.97
C GLY A 101 -2.32 14.96 6.51
N TYR A 102 -2.84 13.86 5.97
CA TYR A 102 -4.24 13.71 5.61
C TYR A 102 -5.01 12.98 6.72
N ASP A 103 -6.29 13.33 6.87
CA ASP A 103 -7.28 12.60 7.67
C ASP A 103 -8.27 11.94 6.72
N ALA A 104 -7.77 10.97 5.96
CA ALA A 104 -8.54 10.32 4.90
C ALA A 104 -9.39 9.18 5.46
N ASP A 105 -10.60 9.02 4.93
CA ASP A 105 -11.40 7.82 5.12
C ASP A 105 -10.70 6.65 4.42
N ILE A 106 -10.41 5.60 5.16
CA ILE A 106 -9.63 4.47 4.66
C ILE A 106 -10.38 3.65 3.61
N GLU A 107 -11.70 3.54 3.75
CA GLU A 107 -12.54 2.78 2.83
C GLU A 107 -12.61 3.47 1.48
N ILE A 108 -12.72 4.81 1.49
CA ILE A 108 -12.70 5.62 0.27
C ILE A 108 -11.29 5.64 -0.33
N LEU A 109 -10.26 5.76 0.50
CA LEU A 109 -8.87 5.79 0.03
C LEU A 109 -8.45 4.51 -0.67
N ALA A 110 -8.78 3.37 -0.08
CA ALA A 110 -8.46 2.06 -0.65
C ALA A 110 -9.49 1.61 -1.70
N GLY A 111 -10.45 2.46 -2.09
CA GLY A 111 -11.35 2.23 -3.22
C GLY A 111 -11.98 0.83 -3.32
N ASN A 112 -12.17 0.36 -4.56
CA ASN A 112 -12.71 -0.96 -4.85
C ASN A 112 -11.59 -2.02 -4.79
N ARG A 113 -11.74 -2.98 -3.89
CA ARG A 113 -10.81 -4.09 -3.68
C ARG A 113 -11.45 -5.39 -4.18
N ASP A 114 -10.73 -6.10 -5.04
CA ASP A 114 -11.11 -7.44 -5.54
C ASP A 114 -10.42 -8.56 -4.76
N TRP A 115 -9.61 -8.18 -3.77
CA TRP A 115 -8.92 -9.07 -2.86
C TRP A 115 -9.61 -9.17 -1.53
#